data_AF-A0A955PRV2-F1
#
_entry.id   AF-A0A955PRV2-F1
#
_cell.length_a   1.000
_cell.length_b   1.000
_cell.length_c   1.000
_cell.angle_alpha   90.00
_cell.angle_beta   90.00
_cell.angle_gamma   90.00
#
_symmetry.space_group_name_H-M   'P 1'
#
loop_
_entity.id
_entity.type
_entity.pdbx_description
1 polymer ?
#
loop_
_entity_poly.entity_id
_entity_poly.type
_entity_poly.pdbx_seq_one_letter_code
_entity_poly.pdbx_strand_id
1 'polypeptide(L)'
;MRTSSERKTVCETVVECLGKNKAVDELRPDDWGRLRQALGNGKSPIALANRISRVKTAFNWAVENGYLERAPRYGTEFKRPRKDKIRHARNAAPKEFFEPAEVRTLIEAAPQPLKAIILLGINAGMGNRDVSSLKLSHFDSSHWLDFPRPKTGLLTRMCGCGLVREVLQGYGIARLP
;
A
#
# COMPACT_ATOMS: atom_id res chain seq x y z
N MET A 1 1.15 -6.86 -8.73
CA MET A 1 0.63 -6.36 -7.43
C MET A 1 1.73 -6.46 -6.36
N ARG A 2 2.29 -5.31 -5.93
CA ARG A 2 3.49 -5.19 -5.06
C ARG A 2 3.39 -5.93 -3.72
N THR A 3 2.17 -6.17 -3.23
CA THR A 3 1.89 -6.87 -1.96
C THR A 3 2.10 -8.39 -2.04
N SER A 4 1.94 -9.02 -3.21
CA SER A 4 2.08 -10.47 -3.32
C SER A 4 3.54 -10.91 -3.34
N SER A 5 4.37 -10.22 -4.12
CA SER A 5 5.82 -10.47 -4.15
C SER A 5 6.46 -10.26 -2.78
N GLU A 6 6.08 -9.21 -2.05
CA GLU A 6 6.63 -8.95 -0.72
C GLU A 6 6.28 -10.03 0.30
N ARG A 7 5.06 -10.60 0.25
CA ARG A 7 4.68 -11.75 1.09
C ARG A 7 5.54 -12.97 0.77
N LYS A 8 5.70 -13.26 -0.53
CA LYS A 8 6.54 -14.38 -0.98
C LYS A 8 7.97 -14.24 -0.49
N THR A 9 8.58 -13.07 -0.66
CA THR A 9 9.94 -12.78 -0.18
C THR A 9 10.04 -12.95 1.34
N VAL A 10 9.05 -12.50 2.12
CA VAL A 10 9.07 -12.72 3.57
C VAL A 10 9.03 -14.21 3.91
N CYS A 11 8.21 -15.01 3.22
CA CYS A 11 8.17 -16.46 3.41
C CYS A 11 9.49 -17.13 3.01
N GLU A 12 10.11 -16.73 1.90
CA GLU A 12 11.42 -17.21 1.46
C GLU A 12 12.49 -16.91 2.53
N THR A 13 12.55 -15.67 3.04
CA THR A 13 13.48 -15.31 4.12
C THR A 13 13.25 -16.11 5.41
N VAL A 14 11.99 -16.43 5.74
CA VAL A 14 11.68 -17.30 6.90
C VAL A 14 12.27 -18.69 6.71
N VAL A 15 12.07 -19.30 5.54
CA VAL A 15 12.59 -20.65 5.24
C VAL A 15 14.11 -20.67 5.22
N GLU A 16 14.74 -19.64 4.62
CA GLU A 16 16.20 -19.50 4.59
C GLU A 16 16.81 -19.33 5.99
N CYS A 17 16.16 -18.57 6.88
CA CYS A 17 16.70 -18.26 8.21
C CYS A 17 16.40 -19.35 9.25
N LEU A 18 15.20 -19.91 9.23
CA LEU A 18 14.76 -20.89 10.24
C LEU A 18 14.97 -22.34 9.81
N GLY A 19 15.14 -22.57 8.50
CA GLY A 19 15.26 -23.89 7.89
C GLY A 19 13.91 -24.50 7.52
N LYS A 20 13.88 -25.23 6.41
CA LYS A 20 12.66 -25.88 5.89
C LYS A 20 12.16 -27.06 6.74
N ASN A 21 13.08 -27.76 7.41
CA ASN A 21 12.80 -29.04 8.07
C ASN A 21 12.89 -28.97 9.59
N LYS A 22 13.10 -27.77 10.16
CA LYS A 22 13.20 -27.60 11.61
C LYS A 22 11.80 -27.56 12.21
N ALA A 23 11.55 -28.35 13.25
CA ALA A 23 10.28 -28.33 13.96
C ALA A 23 10.08 -26.96 14.63
N VAL A 24 8.85 -26.44 14.58
CA VAL A 24 8.52 -25.11 15.12
C VAL A 24 8.77 -25.03 16.63
N ASP A 25 8.57 -26.12 17.35
CA ASP A 25 8.80 -26.21 18.80
C ASP A 25 10.29 -26.15 19.20
N GLU A 26 11.20 -26.43 18.26
CA GLU A 26 12.65 -26.35 18.47
C GLU A 26 13.23 -24.96 18.20
N LEU A 27 12.38 -24.00 17.77
CA LEU A 27 12.81 -22.64 17.50
C LEU A 27 13.15 -21.91 18.79
N ARG A 28 14.39 -21.41 18.88
CA ARG A 28 14.91 -20.68 20.04
C ARG A 28 14.89 -19.18 19.79
N PRO A 29 14.96 -18.34 20.84
CA PRO A 29 15.02 -16.88 20.69
C PRO A 29 16.07 -16.39 19.69
N ASP A 30 17.24 -17.05 19.63
CA ASP A 30 18.33 -16.69 18.72
C ASP A 30 17.97 -16.89 17.24
N ASP A 31 17.18 -17.92 16.91
CA ASP A 31 16.67 -18.14 15.55
C ASP A 31 15.80 -16.96 15.10
N TRP A 32 14.95 -16.48 16.01
CA TRP A 32 14.11 -15.33 15.74
C TRP A 32 14.90 -14.02 15.69
N GLY A 33 15.97 -13.88 16.48
CA GLY A 33 16.91 -12.77 16.39
C GLY A 33 17.58 -12.68 15.01
N ARG A 34 18.08 -13.81 14.50
CA ARG A 34 18.64 -13.93 13.14
C ARG A 34 17.62 -13.57 12.07
N LEU A 35 16.39 -14.11 12.18
CA LEU A 35 15.31 -13.75 11.26
C LEU A 35 14.99 -12.25 11.30
N ARG A 36 14.97 -11.62 12.49
CA ARG A 36 14.72 -10.18 12.60
C ARG A 36 15.79 -9.36 11.88
N GLN A 37 17.06 -9.74 12.03
CA GLN A 37 18.17 -9.07 11.35
C GLN A 37 18.04 -9.20 9.84
N ALA A 38 17.77 -10.42 9.33
CA ALA A 38 17.56 -10.66 7.91
C ALA A 38 16.37 -9.85 7.34
N LEU A 39 15.24 -9.82 8.06
CA LEU A 39 14.06 -9.03 7.64
C LEU A 39 14.32 -7.52 7.66
N GLY A 40 15.22 -7.06 8.52
CA GLY A 40 15.57 -5.64 8.69
C GLY A 40 16.65 -5.13 7.77
N ASN A 41 17.42 -6.03 7.14
CA ASN A 41 18.56 -5.65 6.30
C ASN A 41 18.15 -4.73 5.14
N GLY A 42 18.70 -3.52 5.11
CA GLY A 42 18.39 -2.49 4.11
C GLY A 42 16.93 -2.02 4.11
N LYS A 43 16.20 -2.13 5.24
CA LYS A 43 14.79 -1.72 5.35
C LYS A 43 14.55 -0.68 6.43
N SER A 44 13.56 0.18 6.18
CA SER A 44 13.10 1.16 7.17
C SER A 44 12.46 0.47 8.39
N PRO A 45 12.40 1.13 9.56
CA PRO A 45 11.71 0.59 10.74
C PRO A 45 10.24 0.22 10.48
N ILE A 46 9.56 0.96 9.60
CA ILE A 46 8.18 0.67 9.18
C ILE A 46 8.12 -0.63 8.38
N ALA A 47 9.03 -0.80 7.40
CA ALA A 47 9.10 -2.01 6.59
C ALA A 47 9.42 -3.24 7.45
N LEU A 48 10.36 -3.13 8.40
CA LEU A 48 10.65 -4.19 9.37
C LEU A 48 9.41 -4.53 10.23
N ALA A 49 8.70 -3.54 10.75
CA ALA A 49 7.48 -3.76 11.52
C ALA A 49 6.43 -4.53 10.71
N ASN A 50 6.21 -4.15 9.45
CA ASN A 50 5.28 -4.84 8.55
C ASN A 50 5.70 -6.27 8.27
N ARG A 51 7.00 -6.51 8.02
CA ARG A 51 7.55 -7.86 7.79
C ARG A 51 7.39 -8.78 9.00
N ILE A 52 7.75 -8.31 10.20
CA ILE A 52 7.53 -9.07 11.46
C ILE A 52 6.06 -9.45 11.61
N SER A 53 5.14 -8.54 11.27
CA SER A 53 3.70 -8.78 11.37
C SER A 53 3.22 -9.88 10.43
N ARG A 54 3.75 -9.91 9.20
CA ARG A 54 3.43 -10.94 8.22
C ARG A 54 3.91 -12.32 8.67
N VAL A 55 5.11 -12.40 9.24
CA VAL A 55 5.61 -13.65 9.85
C VAL A 55 4.65 -14.13 10.93
N LYS A 56 4.29 -13.27 11.88
CA LYS A 56 3.35 -13.65 12.96
C LYS A 56 1.98 -14.07 12.42
N THR A 57 1.49 -13.42 11.37
CA THR A 57 0.21 -13.76 10.73
C THR A 57 0.23 -15.18 10.14
N ALA A 58 1.35 -15.61 9.55
CA ALA A 58 1.47 -16.96 9.01
C ALA A 58 1.39 -18.04 10.12
N PHE A 59 2.07 -17.83 11.25
CA PHE A 59 2.00 -18.74 12.39
C PHE A 59 0.63 -18.69 13.09
N ASN A 60 0.00 -17.52 13.20
CA ASN A 60 -1.35 -17.41 13.74
C ASN A 60 -2.35 -18.19 12.87
N TRP A 61 -2.26 -18.06 11.55
CA TRP A 61 -3.08 -18.84 10.61
C TRP A 61 -2.87 -20.35 10.81
N ALA A 62 -1.61 -20.79 11.01
CA ALA A 62 -1.32 -22.20 11.27
C ALA A 62 -1.97 -22.71 12.57
N VAL A 63 -2.03 -21.87 13.61
CA VAL A 63 -2.73 -22.19 14.87
C VAL A 63 -4.23 -22.24 14.67
N GLU A 64 -4.81 -21.24 14.02
CA GLU A 64 -6.25 -21.16 13.74
C GLU A 64 -6.76 -22.34 12.91
N ASN A 65 -5.90 -22.93 12.07
CA ASN A 65 -6.23 -24.09 11.24
C ASN A 65 -5.77 -25.43 11.85
N GLY A 66 -5.29 -25.43 13.10
CA GLY A 66 -4.91 -26.66 13.81
C GLY A 66 -3.61 -27.32 13.37
N TYR A 67 -2.79 -26.68 12.53
CA TYR A 67 -1.45 -27.17 12.18
C TYR A 67 -0.44 -27.01 13.31
N LEU A 68 -0.71 -26.07 14.22
CA LEU A 68 0.07 -25.84 15.44
C LEU A 68 -0.89 -25.72 16.62
N GLU A 69 -0.55 -26.33 17.76
CA GLU A 69 -1.35 -26.19 18.98
C GLU A 69 -1.30 -24.76 19.54
N ARG A 70 -0.16 -24.07 19.36
CA ARG A 70 0.07 -22.72 19.86
C ARG A 70 1.08 -21.95 19.01
N ALA A 71 1.03 -20.62 19.12
CA ALA A 71 1.99 -19.77 18.44
C ALA A 71 3.42 -20.01 18.98
N PRO A 72 4.46 -19.89 18.13
CA PRO A 72 5.85 -20.05 18.55
C PRO A 72 6.24 -19.04 19.62
N ARG A 73 7.20 -19.42 20.47
CA ARG A 73 7.79 -18.51 21.45
C ARG A 73 8.79 -17.57 20.77
N TYR A 74 8.29 -16.44 20.25
CA TYR A 74 9.10 -15.43 19.54
C TYR A 74 10.22 -14.78 20.38
N GLY A 75 10.13 -14.85 21.72
CA GLY A 75 11.11 -14.27 22.64
C GLY A 75 11.18 -12.74 22.61
N THR A 76 12.24 -12.19 23.21
CA THR A 76 12.52 -10.75 23.26
C THR A 76 13.14 -10.22 21.97
N GLU A 77 13.83 -11.09 21.23
CA GLU A 77 14.62 -10.74 20.05
C GLU A 77 13.75 -10.45 18.82
N PHE A 78 12.52 -10.97 18.75
CA PHE A 78 11.60 -10.77 17.61
C PHE A 78 10.46 -9.80 17.91
N LYS A 79 10.85 -8.61 18.38
CA LYS A 79 9.92 -7.51 18.66
C LYS A 79 9.90 -6.51 17.51
N ARG A 80 8.71 -5.97 17.26
CA ARG A 80 8.54 -4.79 16.40
C ARG A 80 9.41 -3.64 16.93
N PRO A 81 9.95 -2.78 16.06
CA PRO A 81 10.56 -1.53 16.48
C PRO A 81 9.61 -0.72 17.36
N ARG A 82 10.16 0.00 18.35
CA ARG A 82 9.37 0.89 19.21
C ARG A 82 8.65 1.95 18.38
N LYS A 83 7.44 2.34 18.82
CA LYS A 83 6.61 3.33 18.13
C LYS A 83 7.35 4.65 17.89
N ASP A 84 8.18 5.07 18.85
CA ASP A 84 8.95 6.33 18.74
C ASP A 84 9.99 6.25 17.62
N LYS A 85 10.72 5.13 17.51
CA LYS A 85 11.66 4.92 16.39
C LYS A 85 10.97 4.97 15.03
N ILE A 86 9.75 4.43 14.94
CA ILE A 86 8.94 4.50 13.72
C ILE A 86 8.53 5.94 13.42
N ARG A 87 8.10 6.72 14.43
CA ARG A 87 7.74 8.13 14.27
C ARG A 87 8.93 8.98 13.84
N HIS A 88 10.08 8.83 14.50
CA HIS A 88 11.31 9.53 14.12
C HIS A 88 11.72 9.21 12.69
N ALA A 89 11.69 7.93 12.28
CA ALA A 89 11.99 7.56 10.90
C ALA A 89 11.00 8.16 9.89
N ARG A 90 9.71 8.26 10.24
CA ARG A 90 8.70 8.90 9.39
C ARG A 90 8.92 10.41 9.27
N ASN A 91 9.33 11.07 10.35
CA ASN A 91 9.56 12.52 10.37
C ASN A 91 10.89 12.90 9.70
N ALA A 92 11.89 12.03 9.75
CA ALA A 92 13.17 12.22 9.08
C ALA A 92 13.10 11.92 7.57
N ALA A 93 12.11 11.14 7.14
CA ALA A 93 11.87 10.94 5.71
C ALA A 93 11.46 12.29 5.07
N PRO A 94 11.99 12.62 3.89
CA PRO A 94 11.60 13.83 3.18
C PRO A 94 10.10 13.81 2.96
N LYS A 95 9.45 14.93 3.26
CA LYS A 95 8.02 15.08 3.00
C LYS A 95 7.85 15.23 1.49
N GLU A 96 7.25 14.21 0.86
CA GLU A 96 6.88 14.25 -0.56
C GLU A 96 5.58 15.06 -0.72
N PHE A 97 5.69 16.39 -0.62
CA PHE A 97 4.60 17.31 -0.97
C PHE A 97 5.05 18.20 -2.12
N PHE A 98 4.11 18.51 -3.01
CA PHE A 98 4.29 19.54 -4.01
C PHE A 98 3.66 20.84 -3.50
N GLU A 99 4.39 21.94 -3.60
CA GLU A 99 3.88 23.27 -3.35
C GLU A 99 2.85 23.67 -4.43
N PRO A 100 1.92 24.60 -4.13
CA PRO A 100 0.89 25.00 -5.09
C PRO A 100 1.44 25.45 -6.45
N ALA A 101 2.61 26.10 -6.47
CA ALA A 101 3.28 26.52 -7.69
C ALA A 101 3.77 25.31 -8.51
N GLU A 102 4.36 24.30 -7.86
CA GLU A 102 4.86 23.08 -8.52
C GLU A 102 3.70 22.27 -9.11
N VAL A 103 2.57 22.20 -8.38
CA VAL A 103 1.36 21.54 -8.88
C VAL A 103 0.84 22.21 -10.15
N ARG A 104 0.85 23.56 -10.22
CA ARG A 104 0.44 24.30 -11.42
C ARG A 104 1.37 24.00 -12.59
N THR A 105 2.69 24.02 -12.37
CA THR A 105 3.69 23.64 -13.39
C THR A 105 3.45 22.23 -13.91
N LEU A 106 3.14 21.27 -13.04
CA LEU A 106 2.82 19.90 -13.44
C LEU A 106 1.57 19.82 -14.32
N ILE A 107 0.51 20.57 -13.98
CA ILE A 107 -0.74 20.59 -14.75
C ILE A 107 -0.52 21.21 -16.13
N GLU A 108 0.27 22.28 -16.21
CA GLU A 108 0.58 22.98 -17.46
C GLU A 108 1.46 22.14 -18.40
N ALA A 109 2.43 21.42 -17.85
CA ALA A 109 3.35 20.58 -18.63
C ALA A 109 2.77 19.21 -19.01
N ALA A 110 1.71 18.74 -18.34
CA ALA A 110 1.16 17.41 -18.55
C ALA A 110 0.33 17.33 -19.85
N PRO A 111 0.64 16.40 -20.78
CA PRO A 111 -0.23 16.13 -21.92
C PRO A 111 -1.46 15.34 -21.47
N GLN A 112 -2.44 15.22 -22.36
CA GLN A 112 -3.52 14.24 -22.18
C GLN A 112 -2.98 12.81 -22.39
N PRO A 113 -3.43 11.80 -21.62
CA PRO A 113 -4.43 11.86 -20.54
C PRO A 113 -3.86 12.21 -19.15
N LEU A 114 -2.54 12.43 -19.04
CA LEU A 114 -1.86 12.61 -17.74
C LEU A 114 -2.38 13.83 -16.97
N LYS A 115 -2.69 14.92 -17.66
CA LYS A 115 -3.32 16.12 -17.06
C LYS A 115 -4.62 15.78 -16.34
N ALA A 116 -5.50 15.00 -16.98
CA ALA A 116 -6.75 14.55 -16.39
C ALA A 116 -6.53 13.67 -15.14
N ILE A 117 -5.52 12.79 -15.17
CA ILE A 117 -5.14 11.94 -14.03
C ILE A 117 -4.65 12.78 -12.85
N ILE A 118 -3.81 13.78 -13.09
CA ILE A 118 -3.32 14.71 -12.07
C ILE A 118 -4.49 15.47 -11.44
N LEU A 119 -5.40 16.00 -12.26
CA LEU A 119 -6.59 16.70 -11.80
C LEU A 119 -7.48 15.80 -10.94
N LEU A 120 -7.73 14.55 -11.34
CA LEU A 120 -8.46 13.54 -10.55
C LEU A 120 -7.77 13.23 -9.22
N GLY A 121 -6.44 13.19 -9.20
CA GLY A 121 -5.66 13.00 -7.97
C GLY A 121 -5.85 14.16 -6.98
N ILE A 122 -5.78 15.41 -7.47
CA ILE A 122 -5.83 16.61 -6.62
C ILE A 122 -7.25 16.90 -6.13
N ASN A 123 -8.24 16.88 -7.03
CA ASN A 123 -9.61 17.29 -6.70
C ASN A 123 -10.45 16.15 -6.13
N ALA A 124 -10.17 14.91 -6.53
CA ALA A 124 -10.97 13.74 -6.17
C ALA A 124 -10.19 12.73 -5.30
N GLY A 125 -8.92 12.99 -4.95
CA GLY A 125 -8.12 12.09 -4.11
C GLY A 125 -7.98 10.68 -4.69
N MET A 126 -8.10 10.55 -6.01
CA MET A 126 -8.10 9.25 -6.69
C MET A 126 -6.67 8.71 -6.82
N GLY A 127 -6.46 7.47 -6.36
CA GLY A 127 -5.21 6.76 -6.59
C GLY A 127 -5.20 6.04 -7.95
N ASN A 128 -4.04 5.51 -8.34
CA ASN A 128 -3.86 4.81 -9.62
C ASN A 128 -4.91 3.71 -9.88
N ARG A 129 -5.29 2.95 -8.82
CA ARG A 129 -6.32 1.90 -8.92
C ARG A 129 -7.72 2.46 -9.12
N ASP A 130 -8.01 3.62 -8.53
CA ASP A 130 -9.30 4.28 -8.69
C ASP A 130 -9.42 4.76 -10.15
N VAL A 131 -8.39 5.45 -10.66
CA VAL A 131 -8.32 5.92 -12.05
C VAL A 131 -8.40 4.76 -13.05
N SER A 132 -7.69 3.65 -12.82
CA SER A 132 -7.73 2.49 -13.72
C SER A 132 -9.09 1.79 -13.77
N SER A 133 -9.96 2.02 -12.78
CA SER A 133 -11.28 1.41 -12.68
C SER A 133 -12.40 2.40 -13.06
N LEU A 134 -12.03 3.62 -13.45
CA LEU A 134 -12.96 4.68 -13.82
C LEU A 134 -13.61 4.36 -15.16
N LYS A 135 -14.92 4.56 -15.24
CA LYS A 135 -15.74 4.37 -16.45
C LYS A 135 -16.49 5.65 -16.72
N LEU A 136 -16.86 5.88 -17.98
CA LEU A 136 -17.67 7.03 -18.37
C LEU A 136 -19.03 7.05 -17.68
N SER A 137 -19.60 5.87 -17.40
CA SER A 137 -20.87 5.73 -16.66
C SER A 137 -20.82 6.24 -15.22
N HIS A 138 -19.64 6.52 -14.68
CA HIS A 138 -19.50 7.13 -13.35
C HIS A 138 -19.69 8.66 -13.40
N PHE A 139 -19.74 9.25 -14.58
CA PHE A 139 -20.01 10.68 -14.73
C PHE A 139 -21.48 10.92 -15.04
N ASP A 140 -22.11 11.82 -14.30
CA ASP A 140 -23.48 12.26 -14.60
C ASP A 140 -23.48 13.39 -15.66
N SER A 141 -24.66 13.66 -16.22
CA SER A 141 -24.86 14.74 -17.21
C SER A 141 -24.57 16.14 -16.67
N SER A 142 -24.53 16.28 -15.34
CA SER A 142 -24.20 17.52 -14.61
C SER A 142 -22.71 17.60 -14.26
N HIS A 143 -21.88 16.72 -14.84
CA HIS A 143 -20.44 16.63 -14.62
C HIS A 143 -20.03 16.30 -13.17
N TRP A 144 -20.85 15.58 -12.42
CA TRP A 144 -20.43 14.95 -11.17
C TRP A 144 -19.83 13.59 -11.41
N LEU A 145 -18.84 13.23 -10.59
CA LEU A 145 -18.28 11.89 -10.54
C LEU A 145 -18.88 11.13 -9.36
N ASP A 146 -19.63 10.08 -9.65
CA ASP A 146 -20.14 9.09 -8.70
C ASP A 146 -19.30 7.82 -8.79
N PHE A 147 -18.31 7.70 -7.89
CA PHE A 147 -17.36 6.59 -7.92
C PHE A 147 -17.42 5.75 -6.63
N PRO A 148 -17.91 4.50 -6.68
CA PRO A 148 -17.80 3.58 -5.56
C PRO A 148 -16.35 3.09 -5.46
N ARG A 149 -15.69 3.35 -4.32
CA ARG A 149 -14.29 2.93 -4.15
C ARG A 149 -14.17 1.40 -4.24
N PRO A 150 -13.33 0.84 -5.14
CA PRO A 150 -13.26 -0.60 -5.38
C PRO A 150 -12.94 -1.45 -4.14
N LYS A 151 -12.25 -0.87 -3.14
CA LYS A 151 -11.85 -1.59 -1.92
C LYS A 151 -12.94 -1.61 -0.84
N THR A 152 -13.73 -0.54 -0.72
CA THR A 152 -14.63 -0.32 0.43
C THR A 152 -16.09 -0.19 0.03
N GLY A 153 -16.40 0.00 -1.26
CA GLY A 153 -17.76 0.22 -1.76
C GLY A 153 -18.36 1.57 -1.38
N LEU A 154 -17.66 2.39 -0.60
CA LEU A 154 -18.13 3.72 -0.22
C LEU A 154 -18.28 4.60 -1.46
N LEU A 155 -19.51 5.05 -1.72
CA LEU A 155 -19.80 6.00 -2.77
C LEU A 155 -19.19 7.34 -2.43
N THR A 156 -18.40 7.87 -3.35
CA THR A 156 -17.87 9.22 -3.24
C THR A 156 -18.40 10.03 -4.42
N ARG A 157 -19.19 11.06 -4.11
CA ARG A 157 -19.69 12.03 -5.08
C ARG A 157 -18.81 13.26 -5.06
N MET A 158 -18.23 13.62 -6.20
CA MET A 158 -17.29 14.73 -6.30
C MET A 158 -17.69 15.68 -7.42
N CYS A 159 -17.60 16.97 -7.14
CA CYS A 159 -17.89 18.02 -8.11
C CYS A 159 -16.84 17.94 -9.23
N GLY A 160 -17.27 17.65 -10.45
CA GLY A 160 -16.38 17.52 -11.61
C GLY A 160 -16.40 18.73 -12.54
N CYS A 161 -16.86 19.90 -12.09
CA CYS A 161 -16.86 21.09 -12.94
C CYS A 161 -15.42 21.47 -13.32
N GLY A 162 -15.15 21.59 -14.63
CA GLY A 162 -13.81 21.76 -15.22
C GLY A 162 -13.03 20.46 -15.41
N LEU A 163 -13.04 19.56 -14.42
CA LEU A 163 -12.33 18.29 -14.40
C LEU A 163 -12.82 17.31 -15.48
N VAL A 164 -14.15 17.22 -15.61
CA VAL A 164 -14.81 16.30 -16.53
C VAL A 164 -14.49 16.66 -17.98
N ARG A 165 -14.41 17.94 -18.32
CA ARG A 165 -14.02 18.37 -19.68
C ARG A 165 -12.63 17.87 -20.05
N GLU A 166 -11.64 18.04 -19.18
CA GLU A 166 -10.27 17.59 -19.41
C GLU A 166 -10.17 16.06 -19.47
N VAL A 167 -10.90 15.35 -18.60
CA VAL A 167 -11.00 13.88 -18.66
C VAL A 167 -11.60 13.43 -19.98
N LEU A 168 -12.73 14.01 -20.40
CA LEU A 168 -13.41 13.67 -21.65
C LEU A 168 -12.54 13.96 -22.88
N GLN A 169 -11.84 15.10 -22.90
CA GLN A 169 -10.86 15.42 -23.94
C GLN A 169 -9.73 14.39 -24.00
N GLY A 170 -9.24 13.91 -22.86
CA GLY A 170 -8.24 12.84 -22.81
C GLY A 170 -8.72 11.48 -23.35
N TYR A 171 -10.04 11.23 -23.33
CA TYR A 171 -10.66 10.06 -23.96
C TYR A 171 -11.11 10.31 -25.41
N GLY A 172 -10.90 11.51 -25.97
CA GLY A 172 -11.37 11.89 -27.31
C GLY A 172 -12.89 12.07 -27.41
N ILE A 173 -13.56 12.32 -26.29
CA ILE A 173 -15.02 12.40 -26.19
C ILE A 173 -15.43 13.87 -26.06
N ALA A 174 -16.27 14.35 -26.99
CA ALA A 174 -16.68 15.75 -27.01
C ALA A 174 -17.74 16.11 -25.95
N ARG A 175 -18.61 15.16 -25.58
CA ARG A 175 -19.65 15.29 -24.54
C ARG A 175 -19.99 13.93 -23.93
N LEU A 176 -20.43 13.92 -22.67
CA LEU A 176 -21.09 12.76 -22.07
C LEU A 176 -22.43 12.53 -22.79
N PRO A 177 -22.84 11.27 -22.99
CA PRO A 177 -24.16 10.92 -23.52
C PRO A 177 -25.30 11.38 -22.60
#